data_AF-A0AAV4VFT0-F1
#
_entry.id   AF-A0AAV4VFT0-F1
#
_cell.length_a   1.000
_cell.length_b   1.000
_cell.length_c   1.000
_cell.angle_alpha   90.00
_cell.angle_beta   90.00
_cell.angle_gamma   90.00
#
_symmetry.space_group_name_H-M   'P 1'
#
loop_
_entity.id
_entity.type
_entity.pdbx_description
1 polymer ?
#
loop_
_entity_poly.entity_id
_entity_poly.type
_entity_poly.pdbx_seq_one_letter_code
_entity_poly.pdbx_strand_id
1 'polypeptide(L)'
;MSNGKLVKDANTKGAVIYLLNLFCNASNPIIRELTAGLLGKMTSEKLYGPKLRITLSKFLPTLFLDAMKDSPETAVHMFEGTQENPELIWNDDSRENLCSVVEKLANEHYKIQKDDPQVQWKPPNEPCLSLPENQETIIAGVYLRLFIQNPTWVLRKPKEFLTELLDKLNAVMSKDNINNELLETLTQALVCLLTAQPSLLDHVPALGHIPRILQVMLRPDDAVSGSCLQIIRQLSNSDTCIKCLSQSSFISPMMKAMTRRLDLVGIACESLNNAFHQSSEDLMTQALEAKLVPYLLDLLEKKLTGNASAIKAQIVQALKAMCLSLQHGEQIIEQLDKSEVWAEYKNQKHDLFISETQTSGYLTGGAPSVAGYLTQGSMKAMSNVPPPLEDS
;
A
#
# COMPACT_ATOMS: atom_id res chain seq x y z
N MET A 1 -39.38 1.32 11.59
CA MET A 1 -39.76 0.89 10.22
C MET A 1 -39.58 2.08 9.28
N SER A 2 -38.63 2.02 8.36
CA SER A 2 -38.44 3.04 7.32
C SER A 2 -39.48 2.82 6.20
N ASN A 3 -40.24 3.87 5.87
CA ASN A 3 -41.26 3.80 4.82
C ASN A 3 -40.61 4.08 3.46
N GLY A 4 -40.32 3.03 2.69
CA GLY A 4 -39.61 3.14 1.40
C GLY A 4 -40.31 4.05 0.38
N LYS A 5 -41.64 4.19 0.42
CA LYS A 5 -42.36 5.13 -0.45
C LYS A 5 -42.00 6.58 -0.12
N LEU A 6 -41.92 6.93 1.18
CA LEU A 6 -41.50 8.25 1.62
C LEU A 6 -40.05 8.54 1.24
N VAL A 7 -39.15 7.56 1.36
CA VAL A 7 -37.73 7.73 0.97
C VAL A 7 -37.62 7.99 -0.53
N LYS A 8 -38.38 7.25 -1.35
CA LYS A 8 -38.44 7.45 -2.80
C LYS A 8 -38.95 8.84 -3.16
N ASP A 9 -40.07 9.26 -2.56
CA ASP A 9 -40.69 10.55 -2.86
C ASP A 9 -39.80 11.70 -2.39
N ALA A 10 -39.21 11.59 -1.20
CA ALA A 10 -38.25 12.54 -0.66
C ALA A 10 -37.03 12.70 -1.58
N ASN A 11 -36.45 11.59 -2.07
CA ASN A 11 -35.34 11.63 -3.01
C ASN A 11 -35.76 12.25 -4.36
N THR A 12 -36.95 11.90 -4.88
CA THR A 12 -37.44 12.40 -6.17
C THR A 12 -37.73 13.89 -6.13
N LYS A 13 -38.21 14.42 -5.00
CA LYS A 13 -38.53 15.85 -4.81
C LYS A 13 -37.34 16.70 -4.35
N GLY A 14 -36.17 16.11 -4.15
CA GLY A 14 -34.96 16.84 -3.73
C GLY A 14 -34.85 17.12 -2.23
N ALA A 15 -35.58 16.41 -1.37
CA ALA A 15 -35.41 16.54 0.09
C ALA A 15 -33.96 16.32 0.54
N VAL A 16 -33.24 15.47 -0.18
CA VAL A 16 -31.84 15.11 0.09
C VAL A 16 -30.91 16.31 0.03
N ILE A 17 -31.06 17.21 -0.95
CA ILE A 17 -30.19 18.39 -1.06
C ILE A 17 -30.48 19.41 0.06
N TYR A 18 -31.73 19.53 0.48
CA TYR A 18 -32.10 20.40 1.60
C TYR A 18 -31.60 19.85 2.94
N LEU A 19 -31.73 18.55 3.17
CA LEU A 19 -31.17 17.89 4.35
C LEU A 19 -29.65 18.01 4.37
N LEU A 20 -28.99 17.81 3.23
CA LEU A 20 -27.55 18.02 3.13
C LEU A 20 -27.16 19.47 3.43
N ASN A 21 -27.93 20.45 2.95
CA ASN A 21 -27.71 21.86 3.25
C ASN A 21 -27.85 22.16 4.76
N LEU A 22 -28.85 21.58 5.42
CA LEU A 22 -29.01 21.71 6.87
C LEU A 22 -27.86 21.05 7.63
N PHE A 23 -27.36 19.90 7.17
CA PHE A 23 -26.20 19.25 7.78
C PHE A 23 -24.91 20.08 7.62
N CYS A 24 -24.69 20.68 6.46
CA CYS A 24 -23.47 21.45 6.18
C CYS A 24 -23.51 22.87 6.78
N ASN A 25 -24.65 23.58 6.68
CA ASN A 25 -24.72 25.03 6.87
C ASN A 25 -25.57 25.49 8.07
N ALA A 26 -26.26 24.60 8.79
CA ALA A 26 -27.05 25.03 9.95
C ALA A 26 -26.14 25.48 11.11
N SER A 27 -26.44 26.62 11.73
CA SER A 27 -25.68 27.12 12.89
C SER A 27 -25.98 26.34 14.19
N ASN A 28 -27.09 25.59 14.23
CA ASN A 28 -27.49 24.82 15.41
C ASN A 28 -27.01 23.36 15.30
N PRO A 29 -26.13 22.88 16.21
CA PRO A 29 -25.59 21.53 16.17
C PRO A 29 -26.68 20.44 16.25
N ILE A 30 -27.74 20.68 17.02
CA ILE A 30 -28.86 19.74 17.17
C ILE A 30 -29.56 19.51 15.83
N ILE A 31 -29.72 20.55 15.01
CA ILE A 31 -30.33 20.42 13.67
C ILE A 31 -29.44 19.56 12.77
N ARG A 32 -28.12 19.73 12.86
CA ARG A 32 -27.16 18.96 12.06
C ARG A 32 -27.18 17.49 12.46
N GLU A 33 -27.20 17.19 13.77
CA GLU A 33 -27.31 15.82 14.29
C GLU A 33 -28.62 15.15 13.88
N LEU A 34 -29.76 15.82 14.07
CA LEU A 34 -31.06 15.29 13.67
C LEU A 34 -31.11 15.02 12.16
N THR A 35 -30.50 15.89 11.38
CA THR A 35 -30.43 15.75 9.92
C THR A 35 -29.52 14.61 9.50
N ALA A 36 -28.34 14.48 10.11
CA ALA A 36 -27.44 13.35 9.94
C ALA A 36 -28.14 12.02 10.27
N GLY A 37 -28.85 11.96 11.40
CA GLY A 37 -29.62 10.77 11.79
C GLY A 37 -30.77 10.45 10.84
N LEU A 38 -31.43 11.46 10.25
CA LEU A 38 -32.45 11.25 9.22
C LEU A 38 -31.83 10.70 7.93
N LEU A 39 -30.73 11.29 7.46
CA LEU A 39 -29.99 10.81 6.28
C LEU A 39 -29.49 9.38 6.48
N GLY A 40 -28.91 9.05 7.65
CA GLY A 40 -28.49 7.69 8.00
C GLY A 40 -29.62 6.66 8.02
N LYS A 41 -30.81 7.06 8.50
CA LYS A 41 -32.02 6.21 8.44
C LYS A 41 -32.53 6.02 7.00
N MET A 42 -32.47 7.06 6.17
CA MET A 42 -32.89 6.98 4.77
C MET A 42 -31.95 6.11 3.93
N THR A 43 -30.64 6.19 4.15
CA THR A 43 -29.64 5.34 3.45
C THR A 43 -29.68 3.89 3.91
N SER A 44 -30.16 3.63 5.13
CA SER A 44 -30.35 2.27 5.68
C SER A 44 -31.64 1.58 5.24
N GLU A 45 -32.50 2.25 4.47
CA GLU A 45 -33.70 1.64 3.91
C GLU A 45 -33.35 0.62 2.82
N LYS A 46 -34.04 -0.53 2.79
CA LYS A 46 -33.65 -1.70 2.00
C LYS A 46 -33.74 -1.48 0.48
N LEU A 47 -34.77 -0.78 0.01
CA LEU A 47 -35.09 -0.71 -1.42
C LEU A 47 -34.47 0.51 -2.13
N TYR A 48 -34.56 1.68 -1.51
CA TYR A 48 -34.13 2.95 -2.08
C TYR A 48 -32.89 3.54 -1.39
N GLY A 49 -32.52 3.02 -0.20
CA GLY A 49 -31.33 3.44 0.54
C GLY A 49 -30.01 3.29 -0.23
N PRO A 50 -29.74 2.18 -0.95
CA PRO A 50 -28.53 2.04 -1.75
C PRO A 50 -28.40 3.12 -2.84
N LYS A 51 -29.51 3.46 -3.51
CA LYS A 51 -29.54 4.53 -4.51
C LYS A 51 -29.26 5.89 -3.88
N LEU A 52 -29.82 6.16 -2.70
CA LEU A 52 -29.57 7.38 -1.97
C LEU A 52 -28.11 7.49 -1.52
N ARG A 53 -27.51 6.38 -1.07
CA ARG A 53 -26.10 6.34 -0.66
C ARG A 53 -25.17 6.69 -1.83
N ILE A 54 -25.45 6.18 -3.04
CA ILE A 54 -24.70 6.54 -4.27
C ILE A 54 -24.87 8.03 -4.60
N THR A 55 -26.06 8.60 -4.40
CA THR A 55 -26.28 10.04 -4.60
C THR A 55 -25.50 10.86 -3.59
N LEU A 56 -25.56 10.51 -2.30
CA LEU A 56 -24.86 11.22 -1.23
C LEU A 56 -23.34 11.08 -1.33
N SER A 57 -22.83 9.96 -1.85
CA SER A 57 -21.38 9.76 -2.05
C SER A 57 -20.78 10.69 -3.11
N LYS A 58 -21.61 11.41 -3.88
CA LYS A 58 -21.15 12.48 -4.78
C LYS A 58 -20.83 13.77 -4.03
N PHE A 59 -21.36 13.93 -2.81
CA PHE A 59 -21.19 15.12 -1.98
C PHE A 59 -20.25 14.87 -0.81
N LEU A 60 -20.38 13.71 -0.16
CA LEU A 60 -19.64 13.37 1.05
C LEU A 60 -18.87 12.07 0.87
N PRO A 61 -17.61 11.98 1.34
CA PRO A 61 -16.91 10.72 1.47
C PRO A 61 -17.76 9.69 2.23
N THR A 62 -17.68 8.43 1.81
CA THR A 62 -18.51 7.35 2.38
C THR A 62 -18.32 7.18 3.88
N LEU A 63 -17.13 7.55 4.41
CA LEU A 63 -16.85 7.57 5.84
C LEU A 63 -17.86 8.41 6.64
N PHE A 64 -18.26 9.58 6.13
CA PHE A 64 -19.26 10.40 6.80
C PHE A 64 -20.64 9.76 6.74
N LEU A 65 -20.99 9.10 5.64
CA LEU A 65 -22.27 8.41 5.51
C LEU A 65 -22.39 7.22 6.46
N ASP A 66 -21.27 6.52 6.68
CA ASP A 66 -21.19 5.43 7.66
C ASP A 66 -21.27 5.99 9.09
N ALA A 67 -20.55 7.08 9.39
CA ALA A 67 -20.67 7.78 10.67
C ALA A 67 -22.10 8.27 10.94
N MET A 68 -22.80 8.85 9.96
CA MET A 68 -24.19 9.30 10.10
C MET A 68 -25.15 8.17 10.44
N LYS A 69 -24.85 6.96 9.97
CA LYS A 69 -25.65 5.76 10.24
C LYS A 69 -25.40 5.23 11.64
N ASP A 70 -24.16 5.23 12.09
CA ASP A 70 -23.76 4.65 13.37
C ASP A 70 -23.96 5.63 14.54
N SER A 71 -23.48 6.87 14.39
CA SER A 71 -23.56 7.94 15.39
C SER A 71 -23.64 9.33 14.72
N PRO A 72 -24.82 9.97 14.69
CA PRO A 72 -24.99 11.30 14.10
C PRO A 72 -24.13 12.39 14.75
N GLU A 73 -23.90 12.31 16.06
CA GLU A 73 -23.02 13.21 16.82
C GLU A 73 -21.57 13.10 16.32
N THR A 74 -21.08 11.86 16.17
CA THR A 74 -19.74 11.60 15.63
C THR A 74 -19.61 12.11 14.20
N ALA A 75 -20.65 11.99 13.37
CA ALA A 75 -20.62 12.52 12.02
C ALA A 75 -20.47 14.05 11.98
N VAL A 76 -21.15 14.78 12.87
CA VAL A 76 -21.01 16.24 12.99
C VAL A 76 -19.60 16.60 13.46
N HIS A 77 -19.11 15.96 14.52
CA HIS A 77 -17.75 16.20 15.01
C HIS A 77 -16.67 15.88 13.96
N MET A 78 -16.82 14.78 13.22
CA MET A 78 -15.91 14.43 12.12
C MET A 78 -15.95 15.47 11.01
N PHE A 79 -17.14 15.97 10.66
CA PHE A 79 -17.31 16.99 9.64
C PHE A 79 -16.66 18.31 10.07
N GLU A 80 -16.72 18.65 11.35
CA GLU A 80 -16.12 19.85 11.93
C GLU A 80 -14.60 19.74 12.20
N GLY A 81 -14.08 18.52 12.25
CA GLY A 81 -12.65 18.26 12.42
C GLY A 81 -11.85 18.37 11.13
N THR A 82 -10.53 18.46 11.28
CA THR A 82 -9.58 18.33 10.17
C THR A 82 -8.94 16.95 10.22
N GLN A 83 -8.97 16.24 9.11
CA GLN A 83 -8.43 14.89 9.00
C GLN A 83 -7.69 14.73 7.68
N GLU A 84 -6.41 14.39 7.77
CA GLU A 84 -5.60 14.00 6.62
C GLU A 84 -5.04 12.61 6.88
N ASN A 85 -5.48 11.64 6.09
CA ASN A 85 -5.00 10.28 6.11
C ASN A 85 -5.05 9.68 4.68
N PRO A 86 -4.45 8.50 4.47
CA PRO A 86 -4.38 7.89 3.14
C PRO A 86 -5.72 7.68 2.43
N GLU A 87 -6.86 7.68 3.11
CA GLU A 87 -8.19 7.48 2.50
C GLU A 87 -9.10 8.72 2.56
N LEU A 88 -8.66 9.81 3.19
CA LEU A 88 -9.46 11.02 3.37
C LEU A 88 -8.56 12.25 3.58
N ILE A 89 -8.79 13.26 2.75
CA ILE A 89 -8.34 14.63 3.00
C ILE A 89 -9.60 15.45 3.25
N TRP A 90 -9.72 15.94 4.47
CA TRP A 90 -10.85 16.74 4.93
C TRP A 90 -10.32 17.91 5.75
N ASN A 91 -10.38 19.10 5.18
CA ASN A 91 -9.89 20.35 5.76
C ASN A 91 -10.94 21.46 5.60
N ASP A 92 -10.61 22.65 6.10
CA ASP A 92 -11.51 23.80 6.04
C ASP A 92 -11.88 24.16 4.58
N ASP A 93 -10.92 24.13 3.65
CA ASP A 93 -11.18 24.40 2.23
C ASP A 93 -12.19 23.42 1.61
N SER A 94 -12.02 22.12 1.85
CA SER A 94 -12.91 21.07 1.34
C SER A 94 -14.31 21.21 1.91
N ARG A 95 -14.40 21.60 3.18
CA ARG A 95 -15.67 21.83 3.88
C ARG A 95 -16.38 23.07 3.36
N GLU A 96 -15.67 24.20 3.26
CA GLU A 96 -16.21 25.45 2.73
C GLU A 96 -16.72 25.28 1.30
N ASN A 97 -15.95 24.58 0.46
CA ASN A 97 -16.37 24.24 -0.90
C ASN A 97 -17.68 23.43 -0.89
N LEU A 98 -17.75 22.36 -0.10
CA LEU A 98 -18.96 21.56 0.00
C LEU A 98 -20.15 22.38 0.50
N CYS A 99 -19.97 23.17 1.55
CA CYS A 99 -20.98 24.05 2.11
C CYS A 99 -21.56 24.99 1.05
N SER A 100 -20.68 25.65 0.28
CA SER A 100 -21.03 26.56 -0.81
C SER A 100 -21.76 25.86 -1.97
N VAL A 101 -21.25 24.70 -2.41
CA VAL A 101 -21.85 23.92 -3.52
C VAL A 101 -23.25 23.42 -3.13
N VAL A 102 -23.40 22.89 -1.92
CA VAL A 102 -24.67 22.36 -1.43
C VAL A 102 -25.69 23.49 -1.24
N GLU A 103 -25.27 24.63 -0.69
CA GLU A 103 -26.15 25.80 -0.55
C GLU A 103 -26.63 26.31 -1.92
N LYS A 104 -25.72 26.44 -2.89
CA LYS A 104 -26.05 26.84 -4.26
C LYS A 104 -27.07 25.89 -4.89
N LEU A 105 -26.82 24.58 -4.84
CA LEU A 105 -27.71 23.58 -5.43
C LEU A 105 -29.08 23.53 -4.73
N ALA A 106 -29.12 23.69 -3.41
CA ALA A 106 -30.36 23.77 -2.66
C ALA A 106 -31.18 25.00 -3.08
N ASN A 107 -30.52 26.16 -3.22
CA ASN A 107 -31.17 27.41 -3.62
C ASN A 107 -31.66 27.38 -5.08
N GLU A 108 -30.88 26.78 -6.00
CA GLU A 108 -31.28 26.57 -7.39
C GLU A 108 -32.50 25.66 -7.49
N HIS A 109 -32.50 24.53 -6.78
CA HIS A 109 -33.64 23.62 -6.76
C HIS A 109 -34.88 24.27 -6.13
N TYR A 110 -34.70 25.06 -5.05
CA TYR A 110 -35.79 25.80 -4.42
C TYR A 110 -36.48 26.79 -5.38
N LYS A 111 -35.70 27.53 -6.17
CA LYS A 111 -36.24 28.47 -7.17
C LYS A 111 -37.11 27.75 -8.19
N ILE A 112 -36.63 26.64 -8.73
CA ILE A 112 -37.38 25.84 -9.72
C ILE A 112 -38.63 25.21 -9.08
N GLN A 113 -38.51 24.71 -7.85
CA GLN A 113 -39.62 24.08 -7.13
C GLN A 113 -40.72 25.07 -6.72
N LYS A 114 -40.36 26.34 -6.52
CA LYS A 114 -41.33 27.41 -6.26
C LYS A 114 -42.22 27.65 -7.47
N ASP A 115 -41.67 27.53 -8.68
CA ASP A 115 -42.40 27.72 -9.93
C ASP A 115 -43.15 26.45 -10.36
N ASP A 116 -42.57 25.26 -10.14
CA ASP A 116 -43.19 23.95 -10.36
C ASP A 116 -43.05 23.01 -9.15
N PRO A 117 -44.08 22.87 -8.30
CA PRO A 117 -44.06 21.98 -7.14
C PRO A 117 -43.89 20.48 -7.46
N GLN A 118 -44.11 20.07 -8.72
CA GLN A 118 -43.97 18.68 -9.17
C GLN A 118 -42.60 18.39 -9.79
N VAL A 119 -41.69 19.36 -9.82
CA VAL A 119 -40.36 19.18 -10.37
C VAL A 119 -39.60 18.04 -9.67
N GLN A 120 -38.96 17.20 -10.48
CA GLN A 120 -38.12 16.12 -9.99
C GLN A 120 -36.67 16.60 -9.89
N TRP A 121 -36.07 16.40 -8.71
CA TRP A 121 -34.66 16.72 -8.49
C TRP A 121 -33.77 15.73 -9.23
N LYS A 122 -32.76 16.27 -9.90
CA LYS A 122 -31.72 15.48 -10.57
C LYS A 122 -30.41 15.72 -9.83
N PRO A 123 -29.79 14.68 -9.24
CA PRO A 123 -28.51 14.84 -8.58
C PRO A 123 -27.41 15.16 -9.61
N PRO A 124 -26.31 15.80 -9.17
CA PRO A 124 -25.14 16.04 -10.01
C PRO A 124 -24.63 14.75 -10.66
N ASN A 125 -24.10 14.83 -11.88
CA ASN A 125 -23.52 13.66 -12.55
C ASN A 125 -22.11 13.36 -12.04
N GLU A 126 -21.35 14.41 -11.73
CA GLU A 126 -19.97 14.34 -11.25
C GLU A 126 -19.89 14.57 -9.72
N PRO A 127 -18.79 14.15 -9.06
CA PRO A 127 -18.54 14.47 -7.66
C PRO A 127 -18.45 15.99 -7.45
N CYS A 128 -19.07 16.49 -6.39
CA CYS A 128 -19.12 17.91 -6.05
C CYS A 128 -17.88 18.39 -5.29
N LEU A 129 -17.14 17.47 -4.66
CA LEU A 129 -15.87 17.80 -4.02
C LEU A 129 -14.80 17.89 -5.10
N SER A 130 -14.35 19.10 -5.40
CA SER A 130 -13.15 19.29 -6.21
C SER A 130 -11.94 19.05 -5.31
N LEU A 131 -11.24 17.94 -5.55
CA LEU A 131 -9.88 17.79 -5.03
C LEU A 131 -8.97 18.77 -5.78
N PRO A 132 -7.94 19.34 -5.16
CA PRO A 132 -6.96 20.14 -5.87
C PRO A 132 -6.36 19.29 -7.01
N GLU A 133 -6.76 19.55 -8.25
CA GLU A 133 -6.49 18.68 -9.42
C GLU A 133 -5.00 18.52 -9.76
N ASN A 134 -4.10 19.24 -9.08
CA ASN A 134 -2.75 19.47 -9.58
C ASN A 134 -1.61 18.76 -8.86
N GLN A 135 -1.80 18.01 -7.77
CA GLN A 135 -0.64 17.42 -7.06
C GLN A 135 -0.81 16.02 -6.47
N GLU A 136 -1.98 15.41 -6.50
CA GLU A 136 -2.19 14.16 -5.77
C GLU A 136 -2.57 12.98 -6.68
N THR A 137 -1.75 11.93 -6.61
CA THR A 137 -2.05 10.66 -7.28
C THR A 137 -2.95 9.82 -6.38
N ILE A 138 -4.13 9.48 -6.88
CA ILE A 138 -5.15 8.69 -6.18
C ILE A 138 -5.36 7.36 -6.90
N ILE A 139 -5.36 6.26 -6.17
CA ILE A 139 -5.63 4.90 -6.68
C ILE A 139 -6.58 4.20 -5.72
N ALA A 140 -7.67 3.63 -6.23
CA ALA A 140 -8.73 3.01 -5.41
C ALA A 140 -9.23 3.89 -4.24
N GLY A 141 -9.21 5.22 -4.41
CA GLY A 141 -9.56 6.18 -3.35
C GLY A 141 -8.48 6.42 -2.30
N VAL A 142 -7.24 5.96 -2.53
CA VAL A 142 -6.10 6.13 -1.64
C VAL A 142 -5.13 7.19 -2.19
N TYR A 143 -4.79 8.17 -1.36
CA TYR A 143 -3.81 9.22 -1.65
C TYR A 143 -2.39 8.67 -1.47
N LEU A 144 -1.66 8.45 -2.56
CA LEU A 144 -0.36 7.75 -2.50
C LEU A 144 0.66 8.47 -1.64
N ARG A 145 0.71 9.81 -1.69
CA ARG A 145 1.63 10.63 -0.89
C ARG A 145 1.44 10.38 0.61
N LEU A 146 0.20 10.43 1.08
CA LEU A 146 -0.14 10.20 2.48
C LEU A 146 0.08 8.74 2.89
N PHE A 147 -0.22 7.79 1.99
CA PHE A 147 0.03 6.38 2.24
C PHE A 147 1.53 6.08 2.40
N ILE A 148 2.38 6.63 1.55
CA ILE A 148 3.84 6.44 1.64
C ILE A 148 4.40 7.03 2.94
N GLN A 149 3.85 8.16 3.40
CA GLN A 149 4.23 8.76 4.69
C GLN A 149 3.79 7.90 5.89
N ASN A 150 2.65 7.22 5.78
CA ASN A 150 2.07 6.40 6.83
C ASN A 150 1.78 4.96 6.34
N PRO A 151 2.80 4.15 6.05
CA PRO A 151 2.63 2.84 5.40
C PRO A 151 1.94 1.80 6.28
N THR A 152 1.91 2.00 7.60
CA THR A 152 1.22 1.13 8.56
C THR A 152 -0.29 1.41 8.64
N TRP A 153 -0.81 2.34 7.84
CA TRP A 153 -2.24 2.64 7.81
C TRP A 153 -3.05 1.43 7.33
N VAL A 154 -4.03 1.02 8.14
CA VAL A 154 -4.91 -0.10 7.82
C VAL A 154 -5.98 0.35 6.83
N LEU A 155 -5.74 0.10 5.54
CA LEU A 155 -6.69 0.39 4.47
C LEU A 155 -7.98 -0.42 4.63
N ARG A 156 -9.12 0.16 4.27
CA ARG A 156 -10.41 -0.54 4.29
C ARG A 156 -10.52 -1.58 3.20
N LYS A 157 -9.90 -1.34 2.04
CA LYS A 157 -9.94 -2.21 0.87
C LYS A 157 -8.56 -2.49 0.26
N PRO A 158 -7.65 -3.15 1.01
CA PRO A 158 -6.27 -3.34 0.57
C PRO A 158 -6.14 -4.17 -0.70
N LYS A 159 -7.07 -5.10 -0.97
CA LYS A 159 -7.06 -5.93 -2.20
C LYS A 159 -7.44 -5.13 -3.46
N GLU A 160 -8.42 -4.24 -3.34
CA GLU A 160 -8.84 -3.34 -4.44
C GLU A 160 -7.70 -2.38 -4.76
N PHE A 161 -7.11 -1.78 -3.73
CA PHE A 161 -5.93 -0.93 -3.86
C PHE A 161 -4.74 -1.65 -4.52
N LEU A 162 -4.40 -2.87 -4.08
CA LEU A 162 -3.35 -3.69 -4.71
C LEU A 162 -3.60 -3.90 -6.21
N THR A 163 -4.84 -4.23 -6.58
CA THR A 163 -5.20 -4.56 -7.95
C THR A 163 -5.07 -3.32 -8.85
N GLU A 164 -5.69 -2.21 -8.46
CA GLU A 164 -5.61 -0.97 -9.23
C GLU A 164 -4.18 -0.39 -9.28
N LEU A 165 -3.40 -0.55 -8.20
CA LEU A 165 -2.02 -0.10 -8.14
C LEU A 165 -1.14 -0.89 -9.13
N LEU A 166 -1.27 -2.22 -9.16
CA LEU A 166 -0.56 -3.06 -10.12
C LEU A 166 -1.02 -2.81 -11.57
N ASP A 167 -2.30 -2.61 -11.81
CA ASP A 167 -2.83 -2.22 -13.13
C ASP A 167 -2.22 -0.90 -13.60
N LYS A 168 -2.22 0.12 -12.73
CA LYS A 168 -1.66 1.43 -13.04
C LYS A 168 -0.15 1.37 -13.27
N LEU A 169 0.59 0.63 -12.44
CA LEU A 169 2.03 0.39 -12.61
C LEU A 169 2.33 -0.20 -13.98
N ASN A 170 1.65 -1.30 -14.35
CA ASN A 170 1.84 -1.92 -15.65
C ASN A 170 1.49 -0.97 -16.81
N ALA A 171 0.41 -0.20 -16.68
CA ALA A 171 0.02 0.77 -17.68
C ALA A 171 1.04 1.91 -17.85
N VAL A 172 1.70 2.36 -16.78
CA VAL A 172 2.77 3.37 -16.84
C VAL A 172 4.04 2.77 -17.45
N MET A 173 4.45 1.59 -16.98
CA MET A 173 5.66 0.92 -17.46
C MET A 173 5.58 0.47 -18.92
N SER A 174 4.37 0.29 -19.47
CA SER A 174 4.16 -0.12 -20.87
C SER A 174 4.15 1.04 -21.87
N LYS A 175 4.15 2.30 -21.40
CA LYS A 175 4.18 3.48 -22.28
C LYS A 175 5.61 3.76 -22.79
N ASP A 176 5.72 4.51 -23.87
CA ASP A 176 7.01 4.98 -24.40
C ASP A 176 7.51 6.23 -23.68
N ASN A 177 6.60 7.14 -23.31
CA ASN A 177 6.94 8.29 -22.47
C ASN A 177 6.61 7.98 -21.00
N ILE A 178 7.62 7.53 -20.27
CA ILE A 178 7.50 7.13 -18.87
C ILE A 178 7.60 8.38 -17.99
N ASN A 179 6.56 8.60 -17.17
CA ASN A 179 6.64 9.59 -16.10
C ASN A 179 7.36 8.95 -14.91
N ASN A 180 8.64 9.30 -14.74
CA ASN A 180 9.51 8.73 -13.73
C ASN A 180 9.06 9.02 -12.29
N GLU A 181 8.57 10.24 -12.02
CA GLU A 181 8.08 10.63 -10.69
C GLU A 181 6.82 9.85 -10.30
N LEU A 182 5.90 9.69 -11.25
CA LEU A 182 4.72 8.86 -11.06
C LEU A 182 5.11 7.40 -10.87
N LEU A 183 6.02 6.86 -11.70
CA LEU A 183 6.49 5.49 -11.59
C LEU A 183 7.15 5.21 -10.23
N GLU A 184 7.99 6.11 -9.75
CA GLU A 184 8.64 6.02 -8.44
C GLU A 184 7.60 6.05 -7.31
N THR A 185 6.64 6.98 -7.37
CA THR A 185 5.55 7.08 -6.40
C THR A 185 4.73 5.78 -6.34
N LEU A 186 4.37 5.23 -7.50
CA LEU A 186 3.61 3.98 -7.58
C LEU A 186 4.40 2.78 -7.05
N THR A 187 5.68 2.71 -7.39
CA THR A 187 6.56 1.62 -6.94
C THR A 187 6.74 1.68 -5.42
N GLN A 188 7.01 2.86 -4.87
CA GLN A 188 7.15 3.05 -3.44
C GLN A 188 5.86 2.71 -2.68
N ALA A 189 4.69 3.13 -3.20
CA ALA A 189 3.41 2.76 -2.61
C ALA A 189 3.19 1.24 -2.59
N LEU A 190 3.54 0.53 -3.66
CA LEU A 190 3.40 -0.92 -3.73
C LEU A 190 4.36 -1.62 -2.77
N VAL A 191 5.61 -1.17 -2.70
CA VAL A 191 6.60 -1.68 -1.75
C VAL A 191 6.15 -1.48 -0.31
N CYS A 192 5.67 -0.29 0.04
CA CYS A 192 5.10 0.00 1.35
C CYS A 192 3.92 -0.91 1.68
N LEU A 193 2.99 -1.10 0.73
CA LEU A 193 1.81 -1.96 0.92
C LEU A 193 2.19 -3.42 1.20
N LEU A 194 3.07 -3.99 0.38
CA LEU A 194 3.49 -5.39 0.51
C LEU A 194 4.38 -5.62 1.74
N THR A 195 5.14 -4.61 2.15
CA THR A 195 5.94 -4.65 3.39
C THR A 195 5.04 -4.60 4.63
N ALA A 196 4.06 -3.69 4.64
CA ALA A 196 3.15 -3.52 5.78
C ALA A 196 2.15 -4.69 5.90
N GLN A 197 1.75 -5.29 4.78
CA GLN A 197 0.80 -6.41 4.75
C GLN A 197 1.28 -7.56 3.84
N PRO A 198 2.24 -8.39 4.29
CA PRO A 198 2.80 -9.49 3.49
C PRO A 198 1.76 -10.52 3.02
N SER A 199 0.64 -10.68 3.73
CA SER A 199 -0.45 -11.60 3.34
C SER A 199 -1.09 -11.25 1.98
N LEU A 200 -0.88 -10.04 1.47
CA LEU A 200 -1.34 -9.64 0.15
C LEU A 200 -0.52 -10.27 -0.97
N LEU A 201 0.72 -10.68 -0.71
CA LEU A 201 1.60 -11.30 -1.71
C LEU A 201 0.96 -12.55 -2.33
N ASP A 202 0.24 -13.35 -1.55
CA ASP A 202 -0.41 -14.57 -2.04
C ASP A 202 -1.54 -14.33 -3.04
N HIS A 203 -2.01 -13.08 -3.15
CA HIS A 203 -3.03 -12.69 -4.12
C HIS A 203 -2.41 -12.23 -5.45
N VAL A 204 -1.13 -11.82 -5.47
CA VAL A 204 -0.48 -11.24 -6.64
C VAL A 204 -0.42 -12.21 -7.84
N PRO A 205 -0.08 -13.51 -7.68
CA PRO A 205 -0.03 -14.43 -8.80
C PRO A 205 -1.35 -14.55 -9.56
N ALA A 206 -2.48 -14.54 -8.84
CA ALA A 206 -3.81 -14.68 -9.44
C ALA A 206 -4.20 -13.49 -10.33
N LEU A 207 -3.57 -12.32 -10.14
CA LEU A 207 -3.81 -11.13 -10.96
C LEU A 207 -3.07 -11.16 -12.31
N GLY A 208 -2.10 -12.07 -12.50
CA GLY A 208 -1.38 -12.23 -13.77
C GLY A 208 -0.41 -11.09 -14.10
N HIS A 209 -0.03 -10.26 -13.12
CA HIS A 209 0.91 -9.15 -13.32
C HIS A 209 2.38 -9.59 -13.36
N ILE A 210 2.75 -10.71 -12.73
CA ILE A 210 4.15 -11.17 -12.63
C ILE A 210 4.80 -11.37 -14.02
N PRO A 211 4.20 -12.13 -14.97
CA PRO A 211 4.79 -12.27 -16.30
C PRO A 211 4.90 -10.94 -17.04
N ARG A 212 3.95 -10.02 -16.85
CA ARG A 212 3.96 -8.70 -17.51
C ARG A 212 5.10 -7.83 -17.01
N ILE A 213 5.33 -7.81 -15.69
CA ILE A 213 6.45 -7.08 -15.07
C ILE A 213 7.79 -7.61 -15.64
N LEU A 214 7.96 -8.93 -15.71
CA LEU A 214 9.19 -9.53 -16.27
C LEU A 214 9.40 -9.19 -17.75
N GLN A 215 8.33 -9.16 -18.55
CA GLN A 215 8.43 -8.77 -19.96
C GLN A 215 8.81 -7.30 -20.12
N VAL A 216 8.21 -6.41 -19.34
CA VAL A 216 8.47 -4.97 -19.43
C VAL A 216 9.87 -4.62 -18.90
N MET A 217 10.38 -5.36 -17.91
CA MET A 217 11.75 -5.25 -17.40
C MET A 217 12.84 -5.55 -18.45
N LEU A 218 12.51 -6.26 -19.54
CA LEU A 218 13.45 -6.48 -20.65
C LEU A 218 13.68 -5.24 -21.51
N ARG A 219 12.82 -4.21 -21.41
CA ARG A 219 12.94 -2.96 -22.16
C ARG A 219 14.19 -2.21 -21.72
N PRO A 220 14.83 -1.45 -22.63
CA PRO A 220 16.03 -0.69 -22.32
C PRO A 220 15.75 0.62 -21.58
N ASP A 221 15.09 0.54 -20.43
CA ASP A 221 14.77 1.71 -19.59
C ASP A 221 15.21 1.48 -18.14
N ASP A 222 16.01 2.41 -17.62
CA ASP A 222 16.63 2.29 -16.31
C ASP A 222 15.63 2.50 -15.17
N ALA A 223 14.64 3.38 -15.33
CA ALA A 223 13.63 3.67 -14.31
C ALA A 223 12.66 2.50 -14.16
N VAL A 224 12.22 1.92 -15.29
CA VAL A 224 11.42 0.69 -15.32
C VAL A 224 12.19 -0.47 -14.74
N SER A 225 13.44 -0.69 -15.16
CA SER A 225 14.28 -1.76 -14.63
C SER A 225 14.42 -1.67 -13.11
N GLY A 226 14.68 -0.47 -12.58
CA GLY A 226 14.81 -0.26 -11.15
C GLY A 226 13.51 -0.51 -10.38
N SER A 227 12.38 -0.06 -10.94
CA SER A 227 11.06 -0.28 -10.36
C SER A 227 10.69 -1.76 -10.34
N CYS A 228 10.91 -2.48 -11.45
CA CYS A 228 10.68 -3.91 -11.53
C CYS A 228 11.55 -4.69 -10.53
N LEU A 229 12.82 -4.33 -10.35
CA LEU A 229 13.70 -4.96 -9.35
C LEU A 229 13.17 -4.80 -7.93
N GLN A 230 12.72 -3.60 -7.56
CA GLN A 230 12.14 -3.35 -6.23
C GLN A 230 10.84 -4.13 -6.00
N ILE A 231 9.99 -4.23 -7.03
CA ILE A 231 8.74 -5.01 -6.93
C ILE A 231 9.06 -6.50 -6.79
N ILE A 232 9.92 -7.03 -7.65
CA ILE A 232 10.34 -8.43 -7.63
C ILE A 232 10.95 -8.80 -6.28
N ARG A 233 11.72 -7.91 -5.67
CA ARG A 233 12.24 -8.11 -4.32
C ARG A 233 11.14 -8.31 -3.28
N GLN A 234 10.03 -7.59 -3.38
CA GLN A 234 8.90 -7.82 -2.48
C GLN A 234 8.21 -9.16 -2.78
N LEU A 235 8.07 -9.50 -4.06
CA LEU A 235 7.50 -10.78 -4.48
C LEU A 235 8.35 -11.98 -4.04
N SER A 236 9.67 -11.83 -3.95
CA SER A 236 10.57 -12.89 -3.47
C SER A 236 10.44 -13.18 -1.97
N ASN A 237 9.55 -12.50 -1.24
CA ASN A 237 9.21 -12.83 0.15
C ASN A 237 8.03 -13.82 0.26
N SER A 238 7.43 -14.25 -0.86
CA SER A 238 6.32 -15.21 -0.87
C SER A 238 6.61 -16.41 -1.77
N ASP A 239 6.45 -17.61 -1.23
CA ASP A 239 6.61 -18.89 -1.92
C ASP A 239 5.65 -19.03 -3.11
N THR A 240 4.45 -18.48 -3.02
CA THR A 240 3.45 -18.51 -4.11
C THR A 240 3.89 -17.62 -5.27
N CYS A 241 4.49 -16.47 -4.96
CA CYS A 241 5.07 -15.56 -5.94
C CYS A 241 6.33 -16.16 -6.59
N ILE A 242 7.23 -16.77 -5.81
CA ILE A 242 8.43 -17.43 -6.35
C ILE A 242 8.06 -18.55 -7.31
N LYS A 243 7.06 -19.38 -6.99
CA LYS A 243 6.55 -20.40 -7.90
C LYS A 243 6.01 -19.82 -9.22
N CYS A 244 5.36 -18.65 -9.17
CA CYS A 244 4.91 -17.98 -10.39
C CYS A 244 6.09 -17.38 -11.19
N LEU A 245 7.09 -16.82 -10.50
CA LEU A 245 8.32 -16.33 -11.10
C LEU A 245 9.09 -17.46 -11.81
N SER A 246 9.22 -18.62 -11.16
CA SER A 246 9.90 -19.79 -11.75
C SER A 246 9.20 -20.29 -13.01
N GLN A 247 7.90 -20.08 -13.16
CA GLN A 247 7.15 -20.43 -14.37
C GLN A 247 7.19 -19.36 -15.47
N SER A 248 7.77 -18.18 -15.20
CA SER A 248 7.65 -16.98 -16.05
C SER A 248 8.98 -16.47 -16.62
N SER A 249 10.00 -17.32 -16.76
CA SER A 249 11.34 -16.95 -17.27
C SER A 249 11.99 -15.80 -16.49
N PHE A 250 12.10 -15.96 -15.17
CA PHE A 250 12.55 -14.94 -14.22
C PHE A 250 14.05 -14.58 -14.34
N ILE A 251 14.94 -15.55 -14.64
CA ILE A 251 16.40 -15.33 -14.55
C ILE A 251 16.94 -14.37 -15.63
N SER A 252 16.48 -14.50 -16.88
CA SER A 252 17.00 -13.70 -18.01
C SER A 252 16.69 -12.19 -17.87
N PRO A 253 15.44 -11.77 -17.52
CA PRO A 253 15.14 -10.39 -17.17
C PRO A 253 15.97 -9.86 -16.00
N MET A 254 16.15 -10.66 -14.94
CA MET A 254 16.95 -10.27 -13.78
C MET A 254 18.40 -9.95 -14.17
N MET A 255 19.06 -10.86 -14.88
CA MET A 255 20.44 -10.64 -15.32
C MET A 255 20.58 -9.39 -16.20
N LYS A 256 19.64 -9.16 -17.12
CA LYS A 256 19.64 -7.96 -17.97
C LYS A 256 19.41 -6.65 -17.21
N ALA A 257 18.60 -6.66 -16.15
CA ALA A 257 18.43 -5.47 -15.32
C ALA A 257 19.65 -5.22 -14.44
N MET A 258 20.28 -6.28 -13.90
CA MET A 258 21.49 -6.18 -13.09
C MET A 258 22.68 -5.61 -13.87
N THR A 259 22.80 -5.90 -15.17
CA THR A 259 23.85 -5.31 -16.01
C THR A 259 23.64 -3.83 -16.31
N ARG A 260 22.40 -3.33 -16.24
CA ARG A 260 22.07 -1.90 -16.42
C ARG A 260 22.14 -1.12 -15.11
N ARG A 261 21.49 -1.65 -14.07
CA ARG A 261 21.33 -1.02 -12.75
C ARG A 261 22.29 -1.66 -11.75
N LEU A 262 23.57 -1.36 -11.91
CA LEU A 262 24.63 -1.83 -10.99
C LEU A 262 24.39 -1.38 -9.54
N ASP A 263 23.73 -0.24 -9.36
CA ASP A 263 23.29 0.31 -8.07
C ASP A 263 22.25 -0.56 -7.34
N LEU A 264 21.50 -1.39 -8.07
CA LEU A 264 20.43 -2.25 -7.53
C LEU A 264 20.80 -3.74 -7.54
N VAL A 265 22.05 -4.10 -7.85
CA VAL A 265 22.51 -5.50 -7.87
C VAL A 265 22.26 -6.20 -6.54
N GLY A 266 22.42 -5.51 -5.41
CA GLY A 266 22.15 -6.10 -4.10
C GLY A 266 20.69 -6.53 -3.92
N ILE A 267 19.74 -5.70 -4.35
CA ILE A 267 18.30 -6.02 -4.33
C ILE A 267 18.00 -7.24 -5.22
N ALA A 268 18.65 -7.28 -6.39
CA ALA A 268 18.49 -8.38 -7.33
C ALA A 268 19.05 -9.71 -6.79
N CYS A 269 20.26 -9.68 -6.21
CA CYS A 269 20.90 -10.84 -5.59
C CYS A 269 20.09 -11.38 -4.41
N GLU A 270 19.53 -10.50 -3.58
CA GLU A 270 18.63 -10.92 -2.49
C GLU A 270 17.38 -11.64 -3.03
N SER A 271 16.80 -11.11 -4.11
CA SER A 271 15.64 -11.73 -4.77
C SER A 271 15.97 -13.10 -5.34
N LEU A 272 17.14 -13.23 -5.98
CA LEU A 272 17.64 -14.51 -6.50
C LEU A 272 17.89 -15.50 -5.37
N ASN A 273 18.53 -15.09 -4.28
CA ASN A 273 18.82 -15.94 -3.12
C ASN A 273 17.53 -16.53 -2.53
N ASN A 274 16.52 -15.69 -2.31
CA ASN A 274 15.21 -16.15 -1.84
C ASN A 274 14.57 -17.15 -2.81
N ALA A 275 14.65 -16.89 -4.12
CA ALA A 275 14.09 -17.79 -5.13
C ALA A 275 14.77 -19.16 -5.14
N PHE A 276 16.10 -19.22 -5.03
CA PHE A 276 16.84 -20.48 -5.05
C PHE A 276 16.71 -21.30 -3.76
N HIS A 277 16.38 -20.68 -2.62
CA HIS A 277 16.08 -21.42 -1.39
C HIS A 277 14.85 -22.33 -1.50
N GLN A 278 13.91 -22.06 -2.42
CA GLN A 278 12.75 -22.92 -2.64
C GLN A 278 13.06 -24.15 -3.51
N SER A 279 14.27 -24.24 -4.09
CA SER A 279 14.75 -25.38 -4.90
C SER A 279 13.81 -25.81 -6.04
N SER A 280 13.36 -24.86 -6.87
CA SER A 280 12.58 -25.16 -8.08
C SER A 280 13.48 -25.61 -9.24
N GLU A 281 13.20 -26.77 -9.84
CA GLU A 281 13.98 -27.27 -10.99
C GLU A 281 13.80 -26.42 -12.27
N ASP A 282 12.62 -25.79 -12.45
CA ASP A 282 12.38 -24.83 -13.53
C ASP A 282 13.33 -23.63 -13.42
N LEU A 283 13.57 -23.16 -12.18
CA LEU A 283 14.49 -22.07 -11.89
C LEU A 283 15.95 -22.47 -12.17
N MET A 284 16.33 -23.71 -11.84
CA MET A 284 17.67 -24.24 -12.13
C MET A 284 17.92 -24.35 -13.63
N THR A 285 16.93 -24.85 -14.39
CA THR A 285 16.99 -24.92 -15.85
C THR A 285 17.21 -23.52 -16.45
N GLN A 286 16.43 -22.53 -16.02
CA GLN A 286 16.60 -21.15 -16.46
C GLN A 286 17.97 -20.57 -16.09
N ALA A 287 18.49 -20.90 -14.92
CA ALA A 287 19.81 -20.44 -14.46
C ALA A 287 20.93 -20.96 -15.35
N LEU A 288 20.86 -22.23 -15.77
CA LEU A 288 21.83 -22.83 -16.69
C LEU A 288 21.72 -22.25 -18.09
N GLU A 289 20.51 -22.13 -18.64
CA GLU A 289 20.27 -21.55 -19.97
C GLU A 289 20.75 -20.10 -20.07
N ALA A 290 20.50 -19.30 -19.03
CA ALA A 290 20.90 -17.90 -18.97
C ALA A 290 22.38 -17.70 -18.59
N LYS A 291 23.12 -18.77 -18.27
CA LYS A 291 24.51 -18.72 -17.77
C LYS A 291 24.65 -17.87 -16.51
N LEU A 292 23.73 -18.05 -15.56
CA LEU A 292 23.72 -17.32 -14.30
C LEU A 292 24.96 -17.62 -13.44
N VAL A 293 25.41 -18.87 -13.37
CA VAL A 293 26.55 -19.27 -12.52
C VAL A 293 27.84 -18.51 -12.88
N PRO A 294 28.30 -18.49 -14.15
CA PRO A 294 29.43 -17.65 -14.54
C PRO A 294 29.25 -16.17 -14.23
N TYR A 295 28.04 -15.64 -14.42
CA TYR A 295 27.74 -14.22 -14.16
C TYR A 295 27.84 -13.87 -12.67
N LEU A 296 27.34 -14.74 -11.80
CA LEU A 296 27.44 -14.56 -10.34
C LEU A 296 28.90 -14.64 -9.86
N LEU A 297 29.72 -15.52 -10.45
CA LEU A 297 31.15 -15.59 -10.14
C LEU A 297 31.89 -14.31 -10.55
N ASP A 298 31.63 -13.79 -11.76
CA ASP A 298 32.18 -12.50 -12.22
C ASP A 298 31.74 -11.33 -11.31
N LEU A 299 30.53 -11.36 -10.76
CA LEU A 299 30.07 -10.37 -9.78
C LEU A 299 30.83 -10.45 -8.44
N LEU A 300 31.32 -11.62 -8.01
CA LEU A 300 32.11 -11.76 -6.78
C LEU A 300 33.48 -11.08 -6.90
N GLU A 301 34.05 -11.02 -8.10
CA GLU A 301 35.32 -10.37 -8.39
C GLU A 301 35.18 -8.85 -8.53
N LYS A 302 34.01 -8.39 -8.99
CA LYS A 302 33.74 -6.97 -9.23
C LYS A 302 33.66 -6.15 -7.94
N LYS A 303 34.00 -4.87 -8.07
CA LYS A 303 33.77 -3.87 -7.03
C LYS A 303 32.29 -3.48 -7.01
N LEU A 304 31.56 -4.08 -6.08
CA LEU A 304 30.13 -3.82 -5.87
C LEU A 304 29.91 -2.51 -5.08
N THR A 305 28.81 -1.82 -5.38
CA THR A 305 28.35 -0.64 -4.63
C THR A 305 27.44 -1.05 -3.47
N GLY A 306 27.36 -0.22 -2.42
CA GLY A 306 26.56 -0.52 -1.23
C GLY A 306 27.21 -1.53 -0.29
N ASN A 307 26.41 -2.40 0.33
CA ASN A 307 26.88 -3.42 1.28
C ASN A 307 27.48 -4.64 0.54
N ALA A 308 28.67 -4.46 -0.04
CA ALA A 308 29.33 -5.48 -0.87
C ALA A 308 29.49 -6.83 -0.15
N SER A 309 29.73 -6.82 1.16
CA SER A 309 29.87 -8.03 1.97
C SER A 309 28.56 -8.81 2.06
N ALA A 310 27.43 -8.13 2.28
CA ALA A 310 26.11 -8.76 2.27
C ALA A 310 25.73 -9.30 0.87
N ILE A 311 26.03 -8.54 -0.19
CA ILE A 311 25.74 -8.98 -1.57
C ILE A 311 26.55 -10.23 -1.91
N LYS A 312 27.85 -10.26 -1.59
CA LYS A 312 28.70 -11.45 -1.79
C LYS A 312 28.17 -12.65 -1.00
N ALA A 313 27.72 -12.45 0.25
CA ALA A 313 27.13 -13.52 1.04
C ALA A 313 25.83 -14.07 0.39
N GLN A 314 24.95 -13.20 -0.11
CA GLN A 314 23.73 -13.61 -0.83
C GLN A 314 24.06 -14.40 -2.11
N ILE A 315 25.08 -13.98 -2.87
CA ILE A 315 25.53 -14.71 -4.06
C ILE A 315 26.03 -16.11 -3.68
N VAL A 316 26.86 -16.21 -2.65
CA VAL A 316 27.40 -17.50 -2.20
C VAL A 316 26.30 -18.42 -1.68
N GLN A 317 25.31 -17.89 -0.95
CA GLN A 317 24.14 -18.65 -0.49
C GLN A 317 23.31 -19.16 -1.67
N ALA A 318 23.05 -18.31 -2.67
CA ALA A 318 22.33 -18.70 -3.87
C ALA A 318 23.06 -19.83 -4.62
N LEU A 319 24.38 -19.71 -4.83
CA LEU A 319 25.20 -20.75 -5.48
C LEU A 319 25.20 -22.06 -4.68
N LYS A 320 25.29 -22.01 -3.35
CA LYS A 320 25.17 -23.20 -2.49
C LYS A 320 23.78 -23.84 -2.60
N ALA A 321 22.72 -23.05 -2.60
CA ALA A 321 21.35 -23.54 -2.77
C ALA A 321 21.15 -24.20 -4.14
N MET A 322 21.77 -23.65 -5.19
CA MET A 322 21.79 -24.23 -6.53
C MET A 322 22.46 -25.60 -6.59
N CYS A 323 23.56 -25.82 -5.83
CA CYS A 323 24.21 -27.13 -5.73
C CYS A 323 23.33 -28.21 -5.08
N LEU A 324 22.27 -27.84 -4.35
CA LEU A 324 21.35 -28.79 -3.71
C LEU A 324 20.27 -29.32 -4.67
N SER A 325 20.19 -28.81 -5.91
CA SER A 325 19.27 -29.34 -6.94
C SER A 325 19.55 -30.82 -7.23
N LEU A 326 18.49 -31.61 -7.33
CA LEU A 326 18.60 -33.06 -7.55
C LEU A 326 18.95 -33.38 -9.01
N GLN A 327 18.51 -32.54 -9.96
CA GLN A 327 18.71 -32.79 -11.39
C GLN A 327 19.95 -32.10 -11.94
N HIS A 328 20.24 -30.89 -11.46
CA HIS A 328 21.26 -30.01 -12.04
C HIS A 328 22.42 -29.71 -11.08
N GLY A 329 22.34 -30.14 -9.82
CA GLY A 329 23.34 -29.85 -8.80
C GLY A 329 24.75 -30.29 -9.18
N GLU A 330 24.92 -31.52 -9.71
CA GLU A 330 26.23 -32.03 -10.14
C GLU A 330 26.86 -31.19 -11.26
N GLN A 331 26.05 -30.79 -12.25
CA GLN A 331 26.51 -29.94 -13.35
C GLN A 331 26.96 -28.55 -12.85
N ILE A 332 26.24 -27.99 -11.87
CA ILE A 332 26.57 -26.70 -11.26
C ILE A 332 27.86 -26.83 -10.42
N ILE A 333 28.01 -27.91 -9.66
CA ILE A 333 29.23 -28.19 -8.88
C ILE A 333 30.44 -28.31 -9.82
N GLU A 334 30.32 -29.02 -10.94
CA GLU A 334 31.40 -29.14 -11.92
C GLU A 334 31.81 -27.78 -12.52
N GLN A 335 30.85 -26.88 -12.75
CA GLN A 335 31.14 -25.52 -13.20
C GLN A 335 31.84 -24.69 -12.11
N LEU A 336 31.39 -24.81 -10.86
CA LEU A 336 31.94 -24.08 -9.73
C LEU A 336 33.36 -24.55 -9.37
N ASP A 337 33.64 -25.85 -9.43
CA ASP A 337 34.96 -26.41 -9.12
C ASP A 337 36.03 -26.02 -10.16
N LYS A 338 35.63 -25.56 -11.36
CA LYS A 338 36.53 -24.96 -12.36
C LYS A 338 36.91 -23.50 -12.05
N SER A 339 36.21 -22.85 -11.11
CA SER A 339 36.42 -21.44 -10.78
C SER A 339 37.40 -21.29 -9.60
N GLU A 340 38.50 -20.58 -9.83
CA GLU A 340 39.45 -20.21 -8.78
C GLU A 340 38.79 -19.31 -7.72
N VAL A 341 37.91 -18.40 -8.16
CA VAL A 341 37.14 -17.51 -7.28
C VAL A 341 36.29 -18.32 -6.31
N TRP A 342 35.59 -19.34 -6.79
CA TRP A 342 34.73 -20.16 -5.93
C TRP A 342 35.51 -20.88 -4.82
N ALA A 343 36.76 -21.28 -5.07
CA ALA A 343 37.60 -21.94 -4.06
C ALA A 343 37.79 -21.08 -2.81
N GLU A 344 37.85 -19.76 -2.95
CA GLU A 344 37.98 -18.81 -1.84
C GLU A 344 36.70 -18.73 -0.98
N TYR A 345 35.52 -18.94 -1.57
CA TYR A 345 34.22 -18.76 -0.91
C TYR A 345 33.53 -20.07 -0.49
N LYS A 346 33.84 -21.20 -1.13
CA LYS A 346 33.18 -22.52 -0.92
C LYS A 346 33.12 -22.91 0.56
N ASN A 347 34.23 -22.72 1.27
CA ASN A 347 34.41 -23.13 2.67
C ASN A 347 34.12 -22.03 3.71
N GLN A 348 33.80 -20.81 3.28
CA GLN A 348 33.47 -19.73 4.21
C GLN A 348 32.11 -20.01 4.87
N LYS A 349 32.09 -20.06 6.21
CA LYS A 349 30.87 -20.03 7.02
C LYS A 349 30.39 -18.58 7.12
N HIS A 350 29.08 -18.37 6.93
CA HIS A 350 28.48 -17.04 6.80
C HIS A 350 28.54 -16.17 8.07
N ASP A 351 28.96 -16.71 9.21
CA ASP A 351 29.09 -15.98 10.48
C ASP A 351 30.15 -14.86 10.43
N LEU A 352 31.08 -14.90 9.48
CA LEU A 352 32.12 -13.88 9.29
C LEU A 352 31.66 -12.63 8.51
N PHE A 353 30.42 -12.62 8.00
CA PHE A 353 29.85 -11.44 7.33
C PHE A 353 29.05 -10.53 8.28
N ILE A 354 28.94 -10.90 9.56
CA ILE A 354 28.48 -10.00 10.61
C ILE A 354 29.66 -9.07 10.90
N SER A 355 29.65 -7.88 10.31
CA SER A 355 30.42 -6.78 10.91
C SER A 355 29.94 -6.63 12.34
N GLU A 356 30.86 -6.73 13.30
CA GLU A 356 30.63 -6.43 14.71
C GLU A 356 29.88 -5.11 14.82
N THR A 357 28.55 -5.18 14.96
CA THR A 357 27.83 -4.10 15.58
C THR A 357 28.26 -4.21 17.03
N GLN A 358 29.12 -3.30 17.48
CA GLN A 358 29.29 -3.06 18.91
C GLN A 358 27.95 -2.53 19.46
N THR A 359 27.00 -3.43 19.66
CA THR A 359 25.91 -3.24 20.61
C THR A 359 26.51 -3.36 22.00
N SER A 360 27.16 -2.27 22.42
CA SER A 360 27.40 -2.01 23.84
C SER A 360 26.05 -2.01 24.55
N GLY A 361 25.99 -2.69 25.68
CA GLY A 361 24.80 -3.37 26.16
C GLY A 361 23.63 -2.46 26.53
N TYR A 362 22.43 -3.05 26.50
CA TYR A 362 21.46 -2.87 27.59
C TYR A 362 20.54 -4.10 27.63
N LEU A 363 20.80 -4.98 28.60
CA LEU A 363 19.88 -6.02 29.05
C LEU A 363 18.95 -5.39 30.11
N THR A 364 17.71 -5.08 29.75
CA THR A 364 16.58 -5.12 30.68
C THR A 364 15.33 -5.53 29.90
N GLY A 365 14.85 -6.74 30.17
CA GLY A 365 13.73 -7.35 29.46
C GLY A 365 12.35 -6.87 29.88
N GLY A 366 11.35 -7.32 29.12
CA GLY A 366 10.03 -7.64 29.65
C GLY A 366 8.82 -6.87 29.08
N ALA A 367 8.24 -7.44 28.02
CA ALA A 367 6.80 -7.52 27.71
C ALA A 367 6.03 -6.31 27.08
N PRO A 368 4.90 -6.59 26.39
CA PRO A 368 4.50 -5.94 25.13
C PRO A 368 3.41 -4.87 25.28
N SER A 369 3.46 -3.80 24.48
CA SER A 369 2.45 -2.74 24.49
C SER A 369 1.30 -3.05 23.52
N VAL A 370 0.16 -3.45 24.08
CA VAL A 370 -1.16 -3.47 23.42
C VAL A 370 -1.79 -2.08 23.49
N ALA A 371 -2.49 -1.69 22.42
CA ALA A 371 -3.25 -0.46 22.29
C ALA A 371 -4.37 -0.33 23.33
N GLY A 372 -4.46 0.84 23.98
CA GLY A 372 -5.58 1.21 24.85
C GLY A 372 -5.40 2.61 25.43
N TYR A 373 -6.36 3.49 25.13
CA TYR A 373 -6.60 4.76 25.82
C TYR A 373 -6.48 4.61 27.34
N LEU A 374 -5.85 5.56 28.05
CA LEU A 374 -6.29 6.06 29.36
C LEU A 374 -5.43 7.24 29.87
N THR A 375 -6.15 8.33 30.10
CA THR A 375 -6.01 9.46 31.02
C THR A 375 -4.86 9.50 32.04
N GLN A 376 -4.33 10.72 32.20
CA GLN A 376 -3.44 11.27 33.24
C GLN A 376 -3.51 10.60 34.63
N GLY A 377 -2.33 10.34 35.20
CA GLY A 377 -2.11 10.06 36.62
C GLY A 377 -0.66 10.37 37.03
N SER A 378 -0.48 11.34 37.93
CA SER A 378 0.81 11.86 38.40
C SER A 378 1.66 10.82 39.15
N MET A 379 2.91 10.61 38.71
CA MET A 379 3.89 9.80 39.46
C MET A 379 4.81 10.70 40.32
N LYS A 380 4.77 10.49 41.63
CA LYS A 380 5.74 11.03 42.61
C LYS A 380 7.10 10.34 42.42
N ALA A 381 8.17 11.13 42.45
CA ALA A 381 9.55 10.63 42.47
C ALA A 381 9.84 9.88 43.78
N MET A 382 10.36 8.65 43.70
CA MET A 382 10.85 7.90 44.86
C MET A 382 12.26 8.36 45.25
N SER A 383 12.48 8.61 46.55
CA SER A 383 13.79 9.00 47.11
C SER A 383 14.72 7.80 47.27
N ASN A 384 16.00 8.02 46.98
CA ASN A 384 17.02 6.98 46.86
C ASN A 384 17.89 6.83 48.13
N VAL A 385 17.30 6.46 49.27
CA VAL A 385 18.07 6.19 50.51
C VAL A 385 17.52 4.94 51.22
N PRO A 386 18.38 3.97 51.59
CA PRO A 386 17.97 2.78 52.34
C PRO A 386 17.76 3.10 53.85
N PRO A 387 16.81 2.43 54.52
CA PRO A 387 16.52 2.70 55.93
C PRO A 387 17.56 2.05 56.89
N PRO A 388 17.80 2.66 58.06
CA PRO A 388 18.80 2.18 59.02
C PRO A 388 18.28 0.98 59.83
N LEU A 389 19.22 0.10 60.21
CA LEU A 389 18.99 -1.05 61.09
C LEU A 389 18.94 -0.58 62.55
N GLU A 390 17.89 -0.93 63.28
CA GLU A 390 17.87 -0.84 64.74
C GLU A 390 18.02 -2.23 65.36
N ASP A 391 18.99 -2.34 66.27
CA ASP A 391 19.24 -3.47 67.14
C ASP A 391 18.29 -3.47 68.36
N SER A 392 17.91 -4.68 68.78
CA SER A 392 17.23 -5.11 70.03
C SER A 392 15.72 -5.25 70.02
#